data_AF-A0A3D0JFD1-F1
#
_entry.id   AF-A0A3D0JFD1-F1
#
_cell.length_a   1.000
_cell.length_b   1.000
_cell.length_c   1.000
_cell.angle_alpha   90.00
_cell.angle_beta   90.00
_cell.angle_gamma   90.00
#
_symmetry.space_group_name_H-M   'P 1'
#
loop_
_entity.id
_entity.type
_entity.pdbx_description
1 polymer ?
#
loop_
_entity_poly.entity_id
_entity_poly.type
_entity_poly.pdbx_seq_one_letter_code
_entity_poly.pdbx_strand_id
1 'polypeptide(L)' 'GLDPKVTLEMYKLISKINKEEKITIIMISHDINAAYQYATHILYVGDKIFFGKKDEFIESDLGKHFYAFMGGSDGGNN' A
#
# COMPACT_ATOMS: atom_id res chain seq x y z
N GLY A 1 -17.11 8.49 -3.30
CA GLY A 1 -15.77 8.31 -2.70
C GLY A 1 -15.37 9.60 -2.04
N LEU A 2 -14.67 9.54 -0.90
CA LEU A 2 -14.05 10.71 -0.29
C LEU A 2 -13.13 11.39 -1.31
N ASP A 3 -13.12 12.72 -1.31
CA ASP A 3 -12.24 13.51 -2.17
C ASP A 3 -10.77 13.02 -2.02
N PRO A 4 -10.00 12.88 -3.12
CA PRO A 4 -8.62 12.41 -3.08
C PRO A 4 -7.73 13.17 -2.07
N LYS A 5 -8.01 14.47 -1.88
CA LYS A 5 -7.30 15.31 -0.91
C LYS A 5 -7.61 14.88 0.53
N VAL A 6 -8.88 14.61 0.81
CA VAL A 6 -9.34 14.16 2.14
C VAL A 6 -8.77 12.78 2.47
N THR A 7 -8.66 11.90 1.46
CA THR A 7 -8.05 10.57 1.62
C THR A 7 -6.57 10.66 1.99
N LEU A 8 -5.82 11.56 1.34
CA LEU A 8 -4.41 11.81 1.68
C LEU A 8 -4.23 12.36 3.10
N GLU A 9 -5.10 13.29 3.52
CA GLU A 9 -5.09 13.84 4.87
C GLU A 9 -5.39 12.77 5.92
N MET A 10 -6.35 11.87 5.64
CA MET A 10 -6.66 10.72 6.48
C MET A 10 -5.41 9.83 6.67
N TYR A 11 -4.72 9.45 5.60
CA TYR A 11 -3.52 8.60 5.74
C TYR A 11 -2.38 9.29 6.50
N LYS A 12 -2.19 10.60 6.32
CA LYS A 12 -1.21 11.38 7.10
C LYS A 12 -1.56 11.38 8.59
N LEU A 13 -2.84 11.58 8.93
CA LEU A 13 -3.31 11.55 10.32
C LEU A 13 -3.07 10.18 10.96
N ILE A 14 -3.46 9.10 10.27
CA ILE A 14 -3.26 7.73 10.72
C ILE A 14 -1.77 7.42 10.92
N SER A 15 -0.91 7.86 9.99
CA SER A 15 0.55 7.71 10.11
C SER A 15 1.11 8.41 11.33
N LYS A 16 0.62 9.63 11.61
CA LYS A 16 1.01 10.40 12.80
C LYS A 16 0.63 9.65 14.07
N ILE A 17 -0.62 9.20 14.19
CA ILE A 17 -1.13 8.45 15.34
C ILE A 17 -0.29 7.17 15.58
N ASN A 18 -0.02 6.39 14.53
CA ASN A 18 0.80 5.19 14.66
C ASN A 18 2.22 5.49 15.16
N LYS A 19 2.85 6.55 14.65
CA LYS A 19 4.26 6.87 14.95
C LYS A 19 4.45 7.58 16.29
N GLU A 20 3.58 8.52 16.60
CA GLU A 20 3.68 9.38 17.79
C GLU A 20 3.01 8.73 19.00
N GLU A 21 1.78 8.23 18.84
CA GLU A 21 1.00 7.65 19.94
C GLU A 21 1.23 6.14 20.12
N LYS A 22 2.01 5.52 19.22
CA LYS A 22 2.35 4.08 19.25
C LYS A 22 1.12 3.17 19.19
N ILE A 23 0.02 3.66 18.62
CA ILE A 23 -1.21 2.89 18.43
C ILE A 23 -1.03 1.94 17.25
N THR A 24 -1.43 0.68 17.45
CA THR A 24 -1.47 -0.31 16.36
C THR A 24 -2.70 -0.05 15.49
N ILE A 25 -2.49 0.01 14.18
CA ILE A 25 -3.55 0.30 13.21
C ILE A 25 -3.62 -0.85 12.21
N ILE A 26 -4.83 -1.38 12.02
CA ILE A 26 -5.13 -2.36 10.99
C ILE A 26 -5.94 -1.66 9.91
N MET A 27 -5.39 -1.62 8.70
CA MET A 27 -6.01 -0.96 7.55
C MET A 27 -6.41 -2.02 6.52
N ILE A 28 -7.69 -2.00 6.12
CA ILE A 28 -8.22 -2.84 5.04
C ILE A 28 -8.56 -1.91 3.89
N SER A 29 -7.83 -2.02 2.79
CA SER A 29 -8.01 -1.15 1.62
C SER A 29 -7.68 -1.88 0.33
N HIS A 30 -8.31 -1.44 -0.76
CA HIS A 30 -7.90 -1.79 -2.13
C HIS A 30 -6.86 -0.80 -2.68
N ASP A 31 -6.59 0.30 -1.98
CA ASP A 31 -5.57 1.28 -2.30
C ASP A 31 -4.20 0.79 -1.83
N ILE A 32 -3.54 0.06 -2.72
CA ILE A 32 -2.24 -0.55 -2.45
C ILE A 32 -1.13 0.51 -2.45
N ASN A 33 -1.31 1.66 -3.11
CA ASN A 33 -0.35 2.76 -3.06
C ASN A 33 -0.25 3.32 -1.64
N ALA A 34 -1.39 3.52 -0.97
CA ALA A 34 -1.39 3.93 0.43
C ALA A 34 -0.83 2.86 1.36
N ALA A 35 -1.14 1.58 1.14
CA ALA A 35 -0.54 0.49 1.90
C ALA A 35 0.99 0.48 1.75
N TYR A 36 1.51 0.68 0.55
CA TYR A 36 2.93 0.81 0.29
C TYR A 36 3.54 2.05 0.98
N GLN A 37 2.84 3.18 0.96
CA GLN A 37 3.38 4.41 1.53
C GLN A 37 3.42 4.37 3.07
N TYR A 38 2.39 3.79 3.71
CA TYR A 38 2.16 3.96 5.14
C TYR A 38 2.25 2.68 5.98
N ALA A 39 2.12 1.48 5.38
CA ALA A 39 2.15 0.24 6.14
C ALA A 39 3.58 -0.19 6.52
N THR A 40 3.69 -0.82 7.68
CA THR A 40 4.92 -1.50 8.13
C THR A 40 4.95 -2.96 7.71
N HIS A 41 3.77 -3.60 7.68
CA HIS A 41 3.56 -4.98 7.25
C HIS A 41 2.39 -5.04 6.28
N ILE A 42 2.44 -5.97 5.33
CA ILE A 42 1.41 -6.18 4.31
C ILE A 42 0.91 -7.60 4.45
N LEU A 43 -0.42 -7.72 4.59
CA LEU A 43 -1.15 -8.96 4.38
C LEU A 43 -1.90 -8.81 3.05
N TYR A 44 -1.46 -9.54 2.04
CA TYR A 44 -2.18 -9.64 0.77
C TYR A 44 -2.96 -10.94 0.74
N VAL A 45 -4.24 -10.86 0.41
CA VAL A 45 -5.15 -12.01 0.33
C VAL A 45 -5.81 -11.99 -1.06
N GLY A 46 -5.46 -12.97 -1.89
CA GLY A 46 -6.01 -13.21 -3.22
C GLY A 46 -5.66 -14.61 -3.69
N ASP A 47 -5.49 -14.82 -5.00
CA ASP A 47 -5.08 -16.13 -5.56
C ASP A 47 -3.73 -16.62 -4.99
N LYS A 48 -2.89 -15.66 -4.60
CA LYS A 48 -1.68 -15.88 -3.80
C LYS A 48 -1.84 -15.15 -2.47
N ILE A 49 -1.33 -15.76 -1.40
CA ILE A 49 -1.32 -15.16 -0.06
C ILE A 49 0.12 -14.70 0.24
N PHE A 50 0.26 -13.50 0.79
CA PHE A 50 1.53 -12.98 1.29
C PHE A 50 1.33 -12.32 2.66
N PHE A 51 2.25 -12.57 3.57
CA PHE A 51 2.37 -11.83 4.81
C PHE A 51 3.84 -11.56 5.13
N GLY A 52 4.18 -10.30 5.37
CA GLY A 52 5.55 -9.91 5.67
C GLY A 52 5.70 -8.41 5.81
N LYS A 53 6.94 -7.95 5.96
CA LYS A 53 7.24 -6.51 5.92
C LYS A 53 6.92 -5.96 4.54
N LYS A 54 6.63 -4.66 4.50
CA LYS A 54 6.46 -3.98 3.22
C LYS A 54 7.66 -4.22 2.28
N ASP A 55 8.89 -4.06 2.76
CA ASP A 55 10.07 -4.18 1.89
C ASP A 55 10.21 -5.59 1.29
N GLU A 56 9.82 -6.62 2.04
CA GLU A 56 9.76 -8.01 1.55
C GLU A 56 8.66 -8.20 0.50
N PHE A 57 7.51 -7.52 0.68
CA PHE A 57 6.43 -7.54 -0.32
C PHE A 57 6.90 -6.95 -1.64
N ILE A 58 7.63 -5.83 -1.60
CA ILE A 58 8.13 -5.12 -2.79
C ILE A 58 9.08 -6.00 -3.60
N GLU A 59 9.95 -6.73 -2.89
CA GLU A 59 10.91 -7.63 -3.52
C GLU A 59 10.30 -8.96 -3.99
N SER A 60 9.11 -9.31 -3.49
CA SER A 60 8.42 -10.54 -3.88
C SER A 60 7.91 -10.50 -5.33
N ASP A 61 7.76 -11.67 -5.95
CA ASP A 61 7.18 -11.81 -7.29
C ASP A 61 5.78 -11.20 -7.39
N LEU A 62 5.01 -11.26 -6.28
CA LEU A 62 3.66 -10.71 -6.18
C LEU A 62 3.69 -9.18 -6.20
N GLY A 63 4.57 -8.56 -5.40
CA GLY A 63 4.76 -7.10 -5.40
C GLY A 63 5.28 -6.58 -6.73
N LYS A 64 6.24 -7.28 -7.35
CA LYS A 64 6.78 -6.95 -8.68
C LYS A 64 5.73 -7.01 -9.78
N HIS A 65 4.91 -8.06 -9.82
CA HIS A 65 3.78 -8.15 -10.76
C HIS A 65 2.78 -7.01 -10.55
N PHE A 66 2.46 -6.71 -9.29
CA PHE A 66 1.51 -5.66 -8.97
C PHE A 66 2.03 -4.27 -9.35
N TYR A 67 3.32 -4.00 -9.14
CA TYR A 67 3.96 -2.74 -9.54
C TYR A 67 4.00 -2.59 -11.07
N ALA A 68 4.32 -3.65 -11.80
CA ALA A 68 4.26 -3.66 -13.26
C ALA A 68 2.83 -3.38 -13.78
N PHE A 69 1.81 -3.92 -13.12
CA PHE A 69 0.41 -3.67 -13.45
C PHE A 69 -0.01 -2.21 -13.19
N MET A 70 0.44 -1.60 -12.09
CA MET A 70 0.15 -0.19 -11.78
C MET A 70 0.96 0.82 -12.59
N GLY A 71 2.19 0.48 -12.99
CA GLY A 71 3.06 1.32 -13.82
C GLY A 71 2.76 1.26 -15.32
N GLY A 72 1.84 0.38 -15.75
CA GLY A 72 1.47 0.14 -17.15
C GLY A 72 0.47 1.13 -17.74
N SER A 73 0.65 2.44 -17.52
CA SER A 73 -0.07 3.48 -18.25
C SER A 73 0.82 4.71 -18.51
N ASP A 74 2.06 4.47 -18.94
CA ASP A 74 2.77 5.36 -19.86
C ASP A 74 3.98 4.65 -20.43
N GLY A 75 3.89 4.26 -21.70
CA GLY A 75 4.89 3.46 -22.39
C GLY A 75 4.51 3.24 -23.84
N GLY A 76 4.21 4.34 -24.53
CA GLY A 76 4.15 4.34 -25.98
C GLY A 76 5.49 3.90 -26.58
N ASN A 77 5.38 3.18 -27.69
CA ASN A 77 6.39 2.91 -28.71
C ASN A 77 7.45 1.84 -28.38
N ASN A 78 7.19 0.62 -28.85
CA ASN A 78 7.97 0.02 -29.94
C ASN A 78 7.11 -0.94 -30.75
#